data_AF-E3CW30-F1
#
_entry.id   AF-E3CW30-F1
#
_cell.length_a   1.000
_cell.length_b   1.000
_cell.length_c   1.000
_cell.angle_alpha   90.00
_cell.angle_beta   90.00
_cell.angle_gamma   90.00
#
_symmetry.space_group_name_H-M   'P 1'
#
loop_
_entity.id
_entity.type
_entity.pdbx_description
1 polymer ?
#
loop_
_entity_poly.entity_id
_entity_poly.type
_entity_poly.pdbx_seq_one_letter_code
_entity_poly.pdbx_strand_id
1 'polypeptide(L)'
;MKVLCALGLLCCLLGGALSASAEETVTWTPPEPEQVPFVPEDAGTLSQLAVTFEATYGELQALGDRKLPRRLEGKDRVTQGSLTGEVRYTVTREGALKVRPEGGGIALEVPLAFKARFSGGAGGLGLPFSAEADGSLTATLVTRPVLNPDWTVSTRPVVRLAWRKAPGIHVLGARLTFQGLADRFLNDWVESKKARLDPILNENLKLKQRAEKVWKDLGKPLKIGEEPPLWLVVRPERFRASALETGPGGVKLSAGLDARITALAGAIPVLPLAYPSLPPLATGGPLDGAFRVILPATVHYAFINGLIAQNWSGRDVDLPMGGKVHLERFGVGGSGDRFVITAEVTGTGSEGRSAQGRMQLSGKPVYDPATRTLRVTGLTADPGTVRAVSAQAAWLLEGPWIQALGDSLVFPVGERLDQLRSLLEGALAGGRPYGDLVLTGKVEGLGVVGVRVDGQGIHARGEAHGTLKVGPRK
;
A
#
# COMPACT_ATOMS: atom_id res chain seq x y z
N MET A 1 -19.76 -1.67 10.09
CA MET A 1 -20.58 -2.55 10.96
C MET A 1 -21.60 -1.86 11.88
N LYS A 2 -21.69 -0.52 11.98
CA LYS A 2 -22.94 0.16 12.46
C LYS A 2 -23.30 1.46 11.71
N VAL A 3 -22.91 1.58 10.43
CA VAL A 3 -23.51 2.61 9.54
C VAL A 3 -24.85 2.08 9.01
N LEU A 4 -24.92 0.77 8.76
CA LEU A 4 -26.16 0.05 8.51
C LEU A 4 -26.97 -0.25 9.76
N CYS A 5 -26.32 -0.51 10.91
CA CYS A 5 -27.09 -0.60 12.14
C CYS A 5 -27.69 0.74 12.51
N ALA A 6 -27.26 1.90 12.03
CA ALA A 6 -27.92 3.15 12.43
C ALA A 6 -29.30 3.37 11.76
N LEU A 7 -29.60 2.62 10.68
CA LEU A 7 -30.97 2.46 10.17
C LEU A 7 -31.75 1.33 10.86
N GLY A 8 -31.06 0.40 11.54
CA GLY A 8 -31.68 -0.69 12.34
C GLY A 8 -31.71 -0.47 13.87
N LEU A 9 -30.95 0.48 14.42
CA LEU A 9 -30.84 0.75 15.86
C LEU A 9 -31.88 1.76 16.35
N LEU A 10 -32.73 2.26 15.45
CA LEU A 10 -33.96 2.93 15.86
C LEU A 10 -34.95 1.92 16.49
N CYS A 11 -34.75 0.60 16.34
CA CYS A 11 -35.72 -0.44 16.72
C CYS A 11 -35.61 -1.03 18.14
N CYS A 12 -34.66 -0.61 18.99
CA CYS A 12 -34.43 -1.32 20.29
C CYS A 12 -34.65 -0.50 21.56
N LEU A 13 -35.27 0.69 21.50
CA LEU A 13 -35.63 1.42 22.72
C LEU A 13 -37.10 1.82 22.69
N LEU A 14 -37.85 1.16 23.59
CA LEU A 14 -39.24 1.40 24.06
C LEU A 14 -40.24 0.32 23.62
N GLY A 15 -40.55 -0.58 24.55
CA GLY A 15 -41.56 -1.63 24.41
C GLY A 15 -42.97 -1.17 24.76
N GLY A 16 -43.96 -1.92 24.27
CA GLY A 16 -45.37 -1.80 24.64
C GLY A 16 -46.26 -2.51 23.62
N ALA A 17 -46.99 -3.52 24.08
CA ALA A 17 -47.88 -4.37 23.30
C ALA A 17 -49.10 -3.63 22.72
N LEU A 18 -49.66 -4.12 21.59
CA LEU A 18 -51.11 -4.35 21.39
C LEU A 18 -51.41 -4.96 20.00
N SER A 19 -52.59 -5.56 19.92
CA SER A 19 -53.02 -6.64 19.02
C SER A 19 -53.57 -6.19 17.65
N ALA A 20 -53.37 -7.07 16.66
CA ALA A 20 -54.13 -7.41 15.45
C ALA A 20 -55.15 -6.44 14.81
N SER A 21 -55.03 -6.24 13.48
CA SER A 21 -56.13 -6.41 12.52
C SER A 21 -55.55 -6.65 11.11
N ALA A 22 -56.23 -7.48 10.32
CA ALA A 22 -55.87 -7.79 8.94
C ALA A 22 -56.45 -6.71 8.00
N GLU A 23 -55.60 -6.08 7.18
CA GLU A 23 -56.03 -5.22 6.07
C GLU A 23 -55.27 -5.56 4.78
N GLU A 24 -55.96 -5.34 3.66
CA GLU A 24 -55.64 -5.78 2.30
C GLU A 24 -54.19 -5.53 1.88
N THR A 25 -53.57 -6.57 1.34
CA THR A 25 -52.21 -6.52 0.82
C THR A 25 -52.19 -5.81 -0.53
N VAL A 26 -52.06 -4.49 -0.53
CA VAL A 26 -51.58 -3.77 -1.72
C VAL A 26 -50.14 -4.20 -1.95
N THR A 27 -49.89 -4.87 -3.07
CA THR A 27 -48.57 -5.38 -3.43
C THR A 27 -47.64 -4.22 -3.76
N TRP A 28 -46.86 -3.83 -2.76
CA TRP A 28 -45.71 -2.95 -2.93
C TRP A 28 -44.68 -3.64 -3.83
N THR A 29 -44.49 -3.12 -5.03
CA THR A 29 -43.29 -3.41 -5.83
C THR A 29 -42.37 -2.19 -5.69
N PRO A 30 -41.19 -2.31 -5.08
CA PRO A 30 -40.21 -1.23 -5.12
C PRO A 30 -39.94 -0.91 -6.59
N PRO A 31 -39.68 0.36 -6.96
CA PRO A 31 -39.25 0.67 -8.31
C PRO A 31 -38.06 -0.22 -8.63
N GLU A 32 -38.21 -1.08 -9.64
CA GLU A 32 -37.18 -2.02 -10.03
C GLU A 32 -35.95 -1.20 -10.43
N PRO A 33 -34.82 -1.34 -9.71
CA PRO A 33 -33.67 -0.51 -9.98
C PRO A 33 -33.17 -0.87 -11.38
N GLU A 34 -33.15 0.12 -12.27
CA GLU A 34 -32.46 0.01 -13.53
C GLU A 34 -31.02 -0.41 -13.24
N GLN A 35 -30.67 -1.65 -13.63
CA GLN A 35 -29.34 -2.20 -13.43
C GLN A 35 -28.37 -1.52 -14.40
N VAL A 36 -27.98 -0.29 -14.07
CA VAL A 36 -26.93 0.40 -14.80
C VAL A 36 -25.59 -0.24 -14.39
N PRO A 37 -24.81 -0.78 -15.34
CA PRO A 37 -23.48 -1.30 -15.03
C PRO A 37 -22.65 -0.23 -14.34
N PHE A 38 -22.08 -0.58 -13.19
CA PHE A 38 -21.17 0.30 -12.46
C PHE A 38 -19.94 0.60 -13.33
N VAL A 39 -19.87 1.83 -13.83
CA VAL A 39 -18.62 2.43 -14.29
C VAL A 39 -18.10 3.26 -13.12
N PRO A 40 -17.09 2.77 -12.35
CA PRO A 40 -16.44 3.62 -11.37
C PRO A 40 -16.02 4.89 -12.09
N GLU A 41 -16.47 6.05 -11.60
CA GLU A 41 -16.10 7.33 -12.16
C GLU A 41 -14.57 7.45 -12.10
N ASP A 42 -13.93 7.13 -13.23
CA ASP A 42 -12.49 7.10 -13.44
C ASP A 42 -11.98 8.54 -13.48
N ALA A 43 -11.98 9.21 -12.34
CA ALA A 43 -11.34 10.52 -12.18
C ALA A 43 -10.77 10.75 -10.76
N GLY A 44 -10.84 9.75 -9.88
CA GLY A 44 -10.39 9.84 -8.49
C GLY A 44 -8.87 9.82 -8.32
N THR A 45 -8.34 10.73 -7.51
CA THR A 45 -6.92 10.84 -7.12
C THR A 45 -6.29 9.49 -6.75
N LEU A 46 -5.08 9.22 -7.24
CA LEU A 46 -4.35 7.98 -6.95
C LEU A 46 -4.05 7.83 -5.46
N SER A 47 -4.29 6.65 -4.92
CA SER A 47 -3.69 6.24 -3.66
C SER A 47 -2.21 5.98 -3.90
N GLN A 48 -1.38 6.50 -3.02
CA GLN A 48 0.07 6.38 -3.08
C GLN A 48 0.53 5.69 -1.82
N LEU A 49 1.27 4.59 -1.96
CA LEU A 49 1.89 3.90 -0.85
C LEU A 49 3.38 3.88 -1.11
N ALA A 50 4.19 4.41 -0.19
CA ALA A 50 5.64 4.29 -0.25
C ALA A 50 6.15 3.53 0.98
N VAL A 51 7.12 2.66 0.76
CA VAL A 51 7.87 1.96 1.81
C VAL A 51 9.34 2.31 1.67
N THR A 52 9.97 2.55 2.81
CA THR A 52 11.41 2.80 2.88
C THR A 52 12.12 1.56 3.42
N PHE A 53 13.20 1.18 2.73
CA PHE A 53 14.18 0.18 3.15
C PHE A 53 15.45 0.91 3.58
N GLU A 54 15.93 0.61 4.77
CA GLU A 54 17.15 1.20 5.34
C GLU A 54 18.13 0.08 5.69
N ALA A 55 19.41 0.31 5.44
CA ALA A 55 20.50 -0.55 5.90
C ALA A 55 21.66 0.30 6.40
N THR A 56 22.13 0.01 7.61
CA THR A 56 23.29 0.68 8.20
C THR A 56 24.59 0.22 7.55
N TYR A 57 25.63 1.05 7.63
CA TYR A 57 26.96 0.63 7.17
C TYR A 57 27.51 -0.58 7.93
N GLY A 58 27.15 -0.74 9.20
CA GLY A 58 27.51 -1.92 9.99
C GLY A 58 26.86 -3.21 9.48
N GLU A 59 25.60 -3.16 9.06
CA GLU A 59 24.90 -4.31 8.47
C GLU A 59 25.49 -4.67 7.10
N LEU A 60 25.79 -3.66 6.26
CA LEU A 60 26.46 -3.88 4.98
C LEU A 60 27.87 -4.45 5.17
N GLN A 61 28.58 -4.02 6.21
CA GLN A 61 29.86 -4.57 6.60
C GLN A 61 29.72 -6.05 6.99
N ALA A 62 28.82 -6.39 7.91
CA ALA A 62 28.58 -7.77 8.32
C ALA A 62 28.19 -8.67 7.13
N LEU A 63 27.38 -8.15 6.19
CA LEU A 63 27.02 -8.86 4.97
C LEU A 63 28.24 -9.11 4.08
N GLY A 64 29.04 -8.09 3.83
CA GLY A 64 30.31 -8.22 3.11
C GLY A 64 31.21 -9.24 3.76
N ASP A 65 31.26 -9.27 5.10
CA ASP A 65 32.12 -10.17 5.85
C ASP A 65 31.75 -11.63 5.73
N ARG A 66 30.45 -11.90 5.55
CA ARG A 66 29.88 -13.22 5.35
C ARG A 66 29.93 -13.69 3.90
N LYS A 67 29.81 -12.78 2.93
CA LYS A 67 29.60 -13.11 1.52
C LYS A 67 30.84 -13.02 0.65
N LEU A 68 31.82 -12.19 1.01
CA LEU A 68 33.07 -12.12 0.24
C LEU A 68 33.99 -13.32 0.53
N PRO A 69 34.68 -13.87 -0.50
CA PRO A 69 35.63 -14.93 -0.30
C PRO A 69 36.78 -14.47 0.59
N ARG A 70 37.22 -15.33 1.52
CA ARG A 70 38.34 -15.02 2.43
C ARG A 70 39.72 -15.15 1.77
N ARG A 71 39.82 -16.02 0.77
CA ARG A 71 41.08 -16.36 0.09
C ARG A 71 40.81 -16.55 -1.40
N LEU A 72 41.69 -16.02 -2.22
CA LEU A 72 41.75 -16.22 -3.67
C LEU A 72 43.12 -16.79 -4.02
N GLU A 73 43.15 -17.67 -5.00
CA GLU A 73 44.39 -18.26 -5.51
C GLU A 73 44.42 -18.18 -7.02
N GLY A 74 45.62 -18.06 -7.56
CA GLY A 74 45.85 -18.05 -8.99
C GLY A 74 47.27 -18.46 -9.32
N LYS A 75 47.52 -18.70 -10.59
CA LYS A 75 48.86 -18.94 -11.11
C LYS A 75 48.99 -18.32 -12.48
N ASP A 76 50.19 -17.89 -12.80
CA ASP A 76 50.52 -17.35 -14.11
C ASP A 76 51.95 -17.70 -14.49
N ARG A 77 52.28 -17.64 -15.78
CA ARG A 77 53.62 -17.85 -16.29
C ARG A 77 54.25 -16.49 -16.57
N VAL A 78 55.44 -16.29 -16.04
CA VAL A 78 56.11 -14.98 -16.04
C VAL A 78 57.50 -15.07 -16.62
N THR A 79 57.81 -14.08 -17.45
CA THR A 79 59.17 -13.69 -17.82
C THR A 79 59.38 -12.25 -17.38
N GLN A 80 60.29 -12.01 -16.43
CA GLN A 80 60.63 -10.68 -15.93
C GLN A 80 62.15 -10.57 -15.77
N GLY A 81 62.79 -9.76 -16.61
CA GLY A 81 64.24 -9.72 -16.71
C GLY A 81 64.79 -11.10 -17.10
N SER A 82 65.77 -11.60 -16.35
CA SER A 82 66.37 -12.93 -16.53
C SER A 82 65.61 -14.07 -15.85
N LEU A 83 64.45 -13.80 -15.24
CA LEU A 83 63.63 -14.80 -14.57
C LEU A 83 62.54 -15.30 -15.52
N THR A 84 62.44 -16.62 -15.70
CA THR A 84 61.33 -17.25 -16.42
C THR A 84 60.79 -18.43 -15.61
N GLY A 85 59.49 -18.45 -15.36
CA GLY A 85 58.90 -19.47 -14.47
C GLY A 85 57.40 -19.34 -14.27
N GLU A 86 56.88 -20.09 -13.31
CA GLU A 86 55.51 -19.98 -12.81
C GLU A 86 55.51 -19.12 -11.54
N VAL A 87 54.50 -18.27 -11.40
CA VAL A 87 54.19 -17.56 -10.16
C VAL A 87 52.82 -18.01 -9.67
N ARG A 88 52.75 -18.45 -8.41
CA ARG A 88 51.48 -18.70 -7.72
C ARG A 88 51.17 -17.55 -6.79
N TYR A 89 49.93 -17.08 -6.85
CA TYR A 89 49.43 -15.96 -6.07
C TYR A 89 48.41 -16.45 -5.04
N THR A 90 48.45 -15.88 -3.86
CA THR A 90 47.42 -16.03 -2.84
C THR A 90 47.04 -14.64 -2.34
N VAL A 91 45.75 -14.32 -2.40
CA VAL A 91 45.20 -13.07 -1.87
C VAL A 91 44.30 -13.42 -0.71
N THR A 92 44.61 -12.93 0.48
CA THR A 92 43.83 -13.18 1.69
C THR A 92 43.31 -11.88 2.24
N ARG A 93 42.05 -11.87 2.66
CA ARG A 93 41.50 -10.73 3.39
C ARG A 93 42.08 -10.68 4.80
N GLU A 94 42.66 -9.56 5.18
CA GLU A 94 43.28 -9.35 6.49
C GLU A 94 42.64 -8.19 7.23
N GLY A 95 41.76 -8.50 8.18
CA GLY A 95 41.04 -7.53 8.99
C GLY A 95 39.58 -7.32 8.56
N ALA A 96 38.90 -6.46 9.31
CA ALA A 96 37.52 -6.09 9.04
C ALA A 96 37.45 -5.18 7.81
N LEU A 97 36.50 -5.46 6.92
CA LEU A 97 36.15 -4.53 5.86
C LEU A 97 35.40 -3.32 6.43
N LYS A 98 35.42 -2.23 5.69
CA LYS A 98 34.72 -0.99 6.05
C LYS A 98 33.79 -0.59 4.91
N VAL A 99 32.61 -0.10 5.26
CA VAL A 99 31.66 0.46 4.30
C VAL A 99 31.48 1.94 4.62
N ARG A 100 31.57 2.79 3.60
CA ARG A 100 31.36 4.24 3.73
C ARG A 100 30.65 4.83 2.51
N PRO A 101 30.00 6.00 2.61
CA PRO A 101 29.46 6.68 1.44
C PRO A 101 30.58 7.16 0.51
N GLU A 102 30.35 7.08 -0.80
CA GLU A 102 31.22 7.72 -1.80
C GLU A 102 30.44 7.99 -3.10
N GLY A 103 30.50 9.23 -3.63
CA GLY A 103 29.94 9.56 -4.96
C GLY A 103 28.43 9.32 -5.12
N GLY A 104 27.66 9.41 -4.03
CA GLY A 104 26.24 9.05 -4.00
C GLY A 104 25.95 7.55 -4.13
N GLY A 105 26.97 6.72 -3.92
CA GLY A 105 26.88 5.27 -3.75
C GLY A 105 27.63 4.83 -2.49
N ILE A 106 28.09 3.58 -2.48
CA ILE A 106 28.85 2.99 -1.38
C ILE A 106 30.26 2.61 -1.83
N ALA A 107 31.23 2.84 -0.94
CA ALA A 107 32.58 2.34 -1.05
C ALA A 107 32.80 1.25 0.00
N LEU A 108 33.20 0.07 -0.47
CA LEU A 108 33.60 -1.07 0.35
C LEU A 108 35.13 -1.18 0.30
N GLU A 109 35.77 -0.98 1.44
CA GLU A 109 37.22 -1.08 1.61
C GLU A 109 37.58 -2.43 2.20
N VAL A 110 38.34 -3.22 1.44
CA VAL A 110 38.77 -4.55 1.82
C VAL A 110 40.29 -4.54 2.00
N PRO A 111 40.80 -4.69 3.24
CA PRO A 111 42.22 -4.87 3.47
C PRO A 111 42.65 -6.29 3.04
N LEU A 112 43.69 -6.37 2.22
CA LEU A 112 44.17 -7.59 1.60
C LEU A 112 45.67 -7.77 1.86
N ALA A 113 46.07 -9.00 2.16
CA ALA A 113 47.44 -9.46 1.99
C ALA A 113 47.58 -10.22 0.68
N PHE A 114 48.75 -10.07 0.10
CA PHE A 114 49.13 -10.67 -1.16
C PHE A 114 50.43 -11.45 -0.94
N LYS A 115 50.41 -12.74 -1.29
CA LYS A 115 51.59 -13.60 -1.30
C LYS A 115 51.81 -14.12 -2.69
N ALA A 116 53.04 -14.05 -3.17
CA ALA A 116 53.46 -14.64 -4.43
C ALA A 116 54.64 -15.57 -4.22
N ARG A 117 54.60 -16.74 -4.86
CA ARG A 117 55.72 -17.68 -4.90
C ARG A 117 56.12 -17.91 -6.34
N PHE A 118 57.32 -17.49 -6.69
CA PHE A 118 57.94 -17.77 -7.99
C PHE A 118 58.72 -19.09 -7.92
N SER A 119 58.61 -19.90 -8.96
CA SER A 119 59.44 -21.08 -9.19
C SER A 119 59.80 -21.16 -10.67
N GLY A 120 61.10 -21.20 -10.98
CA GLY A 120 61.55 -21.23 -12.38
C GLY A 120 63.06 -21.17 -12.51
N GLY A 121 63.53 -20.64 -13.64
CA GLY A 121 64.94 -20.46 -13.95
C GLY A 121 65.41 -19.01 -13.75
N ALA A 122 66.66 -18.83 -13.34
CA ALA A 122 67.35 -17.53 -13.28
C ALA A 122 68.61 -17.48 -14.16
N GLY A 123 68.98 -16.27 -14.61
CA GLY A 123 70.25 -15.99 -15.28
C GLY A 123 70.35 -16.43 -16.74
N GLY A 124 69.24 -16.74 -17.42
CA GLY A 124 69.23 -17.18 -18.83
C GLY A 124 69.77 -18.60 -19.07
N LEU A 125 70.44 -19.20 -18.08
CA LEU A 125 71.01 -20.55 -18.11
C LEU A 125 70.09 -21.63 -17.50
N GLY A 126 68.89 -21.25 -17.04
CA GLY A 126 67.91 -22.20 -16.50
C GLY A 126 68.22 -22.75 -15.11
N LEU A 127 69.09 -22.09 -14.33
CA LEU A 127 69.40 -22.50 -12.96
C LEU A 127 68.13 -22.41 -12.08
N PRO A 128 67.80 -23.46 -11.30
CA PRO A 128 66.59 -23.49 -10.50
C PRO A 128 66.61 -22.36 -9.46
N PHE A 129 65.54 -21.57 -9.45
CA PHE A 129 65.35 -20.43 -8.58
C PHE A 129 63.92 -20.38 -8.04
N SER A 130 63.79 -20.15 -6.74
CA SER A 130 62.51 -19.97 -6.06
C SER A 130 62.60 -18.75 -5.16
N ALA A 131 61.55 -17.94 -5.16
CA ALA A 131 61.48 -16.75 -4.30
C ALA A 131 60.04 -16.48 -3.87
N GLU A 132 59.87 -15.90 -2.69
CA GLU A 132 58.58 -15.51 -2.14
C GLU A 132 58.52 -14.00 -1.94
N ALA A 133 57.39 -13.40 -2.30
CA ALA A 133 57.14 -11.98 -2.20
C ALA A 133 55.83 -11.73 -1.45
N ASP A 134 55.89 -10.93 -0.39
CA ASP A 134 54.70 -10.48 0.34
C ASP A 134 54.39 -9.02 0.06
N GLY A 135 53.11 -8.72 -0.07
CA GLY A 135 52.57 -7.38 -0.18
C GLY A 135 51.28 -7.21 0.63
N SER A 136 50.91 -5.95 0.83
CA SER A 136 49.64 -5.58 1.45
C SER A 136 49.02 -4.42 0.71
N LEU A 137 47.71 -4.47 0.52
CA LEU A 137 46.94 -3.46 -0.21
C LEU A 137 45.55 -3.28 0.38
N THR A 138 44.91 -2.17 0.01
CA THR A 138 43.48 -1.97 0.22
C THR A 138 42.79 -1.94 -1.13
N ALA A 139 41.85 -2.86 -1.34
CA ALA A 139 40.96 -2.85 -2.49
C ALA A 139 39.70 -2.06 -2.13
N THR A 140 39.41 -0.99 -2.86
CA THR A 140 38.20 -0.17 -2.68
C THR A 140 37.25 -0.43 -3.83
N LEU A 141 36.09 -1.01 -3.54
CA LEU A 141 34.99 -1.21 -4.47
C LEU A 141 33.99 -0.08 -4.30
N VAL A 142 33.88 0.80 -5.28
CA VAL A 142 32.87 1.87 -5.33
C VAL A 142 31.75 1.43 -6.27
N THR A 143 30.51 1.42 -5.78
CA THR A 143 29.34 1.04 -6.59
C THR A 143 28.15 1.93 -6.28
N ARG A 144 27.34 2.16 -7.30
CA ARG A 144 26.06 2.85 -7.20
C ARG A 144 24.98 2.02 -7.90
N PRO A 145 24.38 1.04 -7.20
CA PRO A 145 23.30 0.25 -7.74
C PRO A 145 22.15 1.12 -8.25
N VAL A 146 21.67 0.83 -9.45
CA VAL A 146 20.49 1.45 -10.07
C VAL A 146 19.49 0.35 -10.38
N LEU A 147 18.23 0.57 -10.00
CA LEU A 147 17.12 -0.27 -10.39
C LEU A 147 16.50 0.29 -11.68
N ASN A 148 16.47 -0.53 -12.74
CA ASN A 148 16.07 -0.15 -14.07
C ASN A 148 14.56 -0.40 -14.32
N PRO A 149 13.95 0.26 -15.33
CA PRO A 149 12.55 0.07 -15.69
C PRO A 149 12.15 -1.37 -16.07
N ASP A 150 13.12 -2.17 -16.52
CA ASP A 150 12.95 -3.59 -16.86
C ASP A 150 13.05 -4.53 -15.65
N TRP A 151 13.10 -3.95 -14.43
CA TRP A 151 13.20 -4.65 -13.14
C TRP A 151 14.56 -5.28 -12.86
N THR A 152 15.61 -4.89 -13.60
CA THR A 152 16.99 -5.32 -13.35
C THR A 152 17.77 -4.33 -12.50
N VAL A 153 18.74 -4.83 -11.73
CA VAL A 153 19.72 -4.02 -10.99
C VAL A 153 21.02 -3.96 -11.77
N SER A 154 21.56 -2.76 -11.96
CA SER A 154 22.89 -2.52 -12.53
C SER A 154 23.81 -1.87 -11.50
N THR A 155 25.02 -2.39 -11.30
CA THR A 155 25.91 -1.93 -10.21
C THR A 155 27.12 -1.12 -10.66
N ARG A 156 27.56 -1.27 -11.93
CA ARG A 156 28.71 -0.59 -12.56
C ARG A 156 29.88 -0.33 -11.58
N PRO A 157 30.45 -1.38 -10.96
CA PRO A 157 31.46 -1.23 -9.93
C PRO A 157 32.79 -0.68 -10.47
N VAL A 158 33.39 0.24 -9.73
CA VAL A 158 34.76 0.71 -9.94
C VAL A 158 35.63 0.15 -8.82
N VAL A 159 36.73 -0.51 -9.17
CA VAL A 159 37.67 -1.05 -8.19
C VAL A 159 38.95 -0.23 -8.25
N ARG A 160 39.45 0.19 -7.09
CA ARG A 160 40.72 0.88 -6.92
C ARG A 160 41.63 0.05 -6.02
N LEU A 161 42.88 -0.11 -6.42
CA LEU A 161 43.88 -0.86 -5.67
C LEU A 161 44.92 0.12 -5.13
N ALA A 162 45.12 0.12 -3.82
CA ALA A 162 46.12 0.96 -3.16
C ALA A 162 47.11 0.09 -2.39
N TRP A 163 48.32 -0.08 -2.94
CA TRP A 163 49.39 -0.81 -2.27
C TRP A 163 49.91 -0.03 -1.07
N ARG A 164 49.89 -0.66 0.10
CA ARG A 164 50.63 -0.21 1.28
C ARG A 164 52.06 -0.74 1.27
N LYS A 165 52.23 -1.99 0.82
CA LYS A 165 53.52 -2.64 0.58
C LYS A 165 53.44 -3.42 -0.72
N ALA A 166 54.14 -2.97 -1.75
CA ALA A 166 54.22 -3.69 -3.02
C ALA A 166 55.03 -5.00 -2.88
N PRO A 167 54.60 -6.11 -3.49
CA PRO A 167 55.31 -7.38 -3.43
C PRO A 167 56.65 -7.24 -4.16
N GLY A 168 57.72 -7.75 -3.55
CA GLY A 168 59.04 -7.74 -4.17
C GLY A 168 60.05 -8.61 -3.42
N ILE A 169 61.08 -9.04 -4.15
CA ILE A 169 62.17 -9.91 -3.68
C ILE A 169 63.51 -9.20 -3.84
N HIS A 170 64.53 -9.67 -3.10
CA HIS A 170 65.90 -9.25 -3.32
C HIS A 170 66.64 -10.33 -4.11
N VAL A 171 67.22 -9.95 -5.24
CA VAL A 171 68.01 -10.83 -6.11
C VAL A 171 69.28 -10.10 -6.48
N LEU A 172 70.45 -10.71 -6.18
CA LEU A 172 71.77 -10.17 -6.52
C LEU A 172 71.98 -8.71 -6.07
N GLY A 173 71.50 -8.36 -4.87
CA GLY A 173 71.63 -7.02 -4.30
C GLY A 173 70.62 -5.97 -4.80
N ALA A 174 69.78 -6.29 -5.78
CA ALA A 174 68.72 -5.42 -6.28
C ALA A 174 67.33 -5.89 -5.80
N ARG A 175 66.42 -4.93 -5.53
CA ARG A 175 65.02 -5.22 -5.21
C ARG A 175 64.20 -5.29 -6.50
N LEU A 176 63.66 -6.46 -6.81
CA LEU A 176 62.74 -6.67 -7.92
C LEU A 176 61.30 -6.64 -7.42
N THR A 177 60.48 -5.70 -7.91
CA THR A 177 59.06 -5.61 -7.55
C THR A 177 58.18 -6.40 -8.52
N PHE A 178 57.15 -7.05 -7.98
CA PHE A 178 56.13 -7.77 -8.73
C PHE A 178 54.78 -7.02 -8.78
N GLN A 179 54.76 -5.73 -8.44
CA GLN A 179 53.52 -4.95 -8.38
C GLN A 179 52.74 -4.99 -9.69
N GLY A 180 53.39 -4.75 -10.84
CA GLY A 180 52.70 -4.78 -12.13
C GLY A 180 52.12 -6.15 -12.50
N LEU A 181 52.70 -7.24 -12.01
CA LEU A 181 52.13 -8.59 -12.16
C LEU A 181 50.94 -8.80 -11.24
N ALA A 182 51.05 -8.37 -9.99
CA ALA A 182 49.96 -8.42 -9.04
C ALA A 182 48.77 -7.54 -9.50
N ASP A 183 49.04 -6.35 -10.04
CA ASP A 183 48.03 -5.44 -10.60
C ASP A 183 47.29 -6.08 -11.78
N ARG A 184 48.01 -6.70 -12.73
CA ARG A 184 47.38 -7.43 -13.83
C ARG A 184 46.48 -8.56 -13.35
N PHE A 185 47.00 -9.44 -12.49
CA PHE A 185 46.23 -10.53 -11.91
C PHE A 185 44.95 -10.05 -11.21
N LEU A 186 45.08 -9.03 -10.36
CA LEU A 186 43.93 -8.48 -9.61
C LEU A 186 42.92 -7.81 -10.56
N ASN A 187 43.39 -7.08 -11.57
CA ASN A 187 42.51 -6.43 -12.54
C ASN A 187 41.76 -7.43 -13.41
N ASP A 188 42.43 -8.48 -13.91
CA ASP A 188 41.80 -9.54 -14.69
C ASP A 188 40.77 -10.30 -13.85
N TRP A 189 41.10 -10.60 -12.60
CA TRP A 189 40.16 -11.20 -11.66
C TRP A 189 38.96 -10.30 -11.45
N VAL A 190 39.18 -9.01 -11.16
CA VAL A 190 38.12 -8.02 -10.97
C VAL A 190 37.22 -7.96 -12.21
N GLU A 191 37.77 -7.82 -13.40
CA GLU A 191 37.00 -7.66 -14.63
C GLU A 191 36.16 -8.90 -14.94
N SER A 192 36.72 -10.09 -14.74
CA SER A 192 35.97 -11.36 -14.85
C SER A 192 34.78 -11.45 -13.90
N LYS A 193 34.87 -10.80 -12.72
CA LYS A 193 33.79 -10.79 -11.71
C LYS A 193 32.81 -9.66 -11.94
N LYS A 194 33.24 -8.48 -12.41
CA LYS A 194 32.34 -7.37 -12.73
C LYS A 194 31.27 -7.79 -13.73
N ALA A 195 31.66 -8.48 -14.80
CA ALA A 195 30.74 -8.97 -15.82
C ALA A 195 29.69 -9.97 -15.29
N ARG A 196 29.97 -10.62 -14.15
CA ARG A 196 29.09 -11.61 -13.52
C ARG A 196 28.28 -11.04 -12.35
N LEU A 197 28.62 -9.85 -11.85
CA LEU A 197 27.99 -9.28 -10.66
C LEU A 197 26.50 -9.01 -10.89
N ASP A 198 26.16 -8.26 -11.95
CA ASP A 198 24.77 -7.92 -12.26
C ASP A 198 23.92 -9.18 -12.55
N PRO A 199 24.35 -10.15 -13.38
CA PRO A 199 23.60 -11.41 -13.55
C PRO A 199 23.35 -12.15 -12.24
N ILE A 200 24.37 -12.36 -11.41
CA ILE A 200 24.25 -13.07 -10.13
C ILE A 200 23.28 -12.33 -9.20
N LEU A 201 23.36 -11.00 -9.13
CA LEU A 201 22.44 -10.20 -8.32
C LEU A 201 21.00 -10.36 -8.80
N ASN A 202 20.76 -10.23 -10.10
CA ASN A 202 19.41 -10.33 -10.68
C ASN A 202 18.81 -11.74 -10.54
N GLU A 203 19.63 -12.80 -10.68
CA GLU A 203 19.22 -14.20 -10.46
C GLU A 203 18.82 -14.48 -9.00
N ASN A 204 19.46 -13.82 -8.04
CA ASN A 204 19.13 -13.98 -6.62
C ASN A 204 17.93 -13.12 -6.20
N LEU A 205 17.86 -11.87 -6.68
CA LEU A 205 16.82 -10.93 -6.31
C LEU A 205 15.48 -11.28 -6.97
N LYS A 206 15.48 -11.65 -8.25
CA LYS A 206 14.27 -12.00 -9.03
C LYS A 206 13.16 -10.94 -8.91
N LEU A 207 13.52 -9.66 -8.98
CA LEU A 207 12.61 -8.55 -8.66
C LEU A 207 11.36 -8.55 -9.54
N LYS A 208 11.50 -8.77 -10.85
CA LYS A 208 10.36 -8.86 -11.77
C LYS A 208 9.34 -9.92 -11.35
N GLN A 209 9.81 -11.13 -11.07
CA GLN A 209 8.96 -12.27 -10.70
C GLN A 209 8.24 -12.02 -9.36
N ARG A 210 8.95 -11.40 -8.40
CA ARG A 210 8.36 -11.00 -7.11
C ARG A 210 7.30 -9.92 -7.31
N ALA A 211 7.58 -8.92 -8.14
CA ALA A 211 6.65 -7.85 -8.46
C ALA A 211 5.42 -8.36 -9.22
N GLU A 212 5.57 -9.28 -10.17
CA GLU A 212 4.47 -9.93 -10.91
C GLU A 212 3.54 -10.67 -9.95
N LYS A 213 4.10 -11.38 -8.95
CA LYS A 213 3.31 -12.05 -7.91
C LYS A 213 2.49 -11.04 -7.11
N VAL A 214 3.14 -9.99 -6.58
CA VAL A 214 2.45 -8.94 -5.81
C VAL A 214 1.40 -8.22 -6.65
N TRP A 215 1.70 -7.90 -7.90
CA TRP A 215 0.78 -7.26 -8.84
C TRP A 215 -0.49 -8.09 -9.06
N LYS A 216 -0.33 -9.40 -9.29
CA LYS A 216 -1.44 -10.34 -9.44
C LYS A 216 -2.24 -10.49 -8.15
N ASP A 217 -1.58 -10.51 -7.00
CA ASP A 217 -2.25 -10.67 -5.70
C ASP A 217 -3.01 -9.40 -5.30
N LEU A 218 -2.46 -8.21 -5.54
CA LEU A 218 -3.16 -6.93 -5.35
C LEU A 218 -4.45 -6.86 -6.18
N GLY A 219 -4.44 -7.49 -7.35
CA GLY A 219 -5.60 -7.48 -8.22
C GLY A 219 -6.82 -8.26 -7.72
N LYS A 220 -6.66 -9.08 -6.68
CA LYS A 220 -7.75 -9.90 -6.14
C LYS A 220 -8.58 -9.08 -5.13
N PRO A 221 -9.92 -9.07 -5.23
CA PRO A 221 -10.79 -8.48 -4.23
C PRO A 221 -10.52 -9.09 -2.86
N LEU A 222 -10.28 -8.22 -1.89
CA LEU A 222 -10.07 -8.61 -0.50
C LEU A 222 -11.36 -8.40 0.27
N LYS A 223 -11.91 -9.47 0.84
CA LYS A 223 -13.02 -9.35 1.80
C LYS A 223 -12.48 -8.73 3.09
N ILE A 224 -12.98 -7.55 3.46
CA ILE A 224 -12.57 -6.78 4.65
C ILE A 224 -13.69 -6.68 5.70
N GLY A 225 -14.89 -7.17 5.39
CA GLY A 225 -16.02 -7.22 6.32
C GLY A 225 -16.98 -8.35 5.96
N GLU A 226 -17.69 -8.87 6.96
CA GLU A 226 -18.57 -10.04 6.79
C GLU A 226 -20.05 -9.67 6.72
N GLU A 227 -20.49 -8.71 7.52
CA GLU A 227 -21.90 -8.35 7.64
C GLU A 227 -22.10 -6.82 7.60
N PRO A 228 -22.47 -6.26 6.44
CA PRO A 228 -22.52 -6.93 5.15
C PRO A 228 -21.12 -7.22 4.57
N PRO A 229 -21.03 -8.12 3.58
CA PRO A 229 -19.79 -8.34 2.86
C PRO A 229 -19.24 -7.02 2.31
N LEU A 230 -18.02 -6.68 2.71
CA LEU A 230 -17.31 -5.50 2.22
C LEU A 230 -16.07 -5.96 1.48
N TRP A 231 -15.94 -5.54 0.22
CA TRP A 231 -14.86 -5.89 -0.67
C TRP A 231 -13.97 -4.69 -0.92
N LEU A 232 -12.66 -4.86 -0.74
CA LEU A 232 -11.65 -3.92 -1.15
C LEU A 232 -11.12 -4.36 -2.52
N VAL A 233 -11.26 -3.51 -3.52
CA VAL A 233 -10.72 -3.73 -4.86
C VAL A 233 -9.56 -2.77 -5.06
N VAL A 234 -8.39 -3.31 -5.40
CA VAL A 234 -7.19 -2.53 -5.71
C VAL A 234 -6.90 -2.70 -7.20
N ARG A 235 -6.88 -1.60 -7.93
CA ARG A 235 -6.43 -1.51 -9.32
C ARG A 235 -5.06 -0.84 -9.33
N PRO A 236 -3.96 -1.61 -9.32
CA PRO A 236 -2.63 -1.04 -9.34
C PRO A 236 -2.35 -0.40 -10.72
N GLU A 237 -1.69 0.76 -10.75
CA GLU A 237 -1.36 1.47 -11.98
C GLU A 237 0.14 1.45 -12.30
N ARG A 238 1.00 1.55 -11.28
CA ARG A 238 2.45 1.41 -11.43
C ARG A 238 3.15 1.19 -10.10
N PHE A 239 4.30 0.52 -10.17
CA PHE A 239 5.29 0.59 -9.12
C PHE A 239 6.29 1.71 -9.39
N ARG A 240 6.80 2.28 -8.30
CA ARG A 240 7.82 3.33 -8.29
C ARG A 240 9.03 2.87 -7.48
N ALA A 241 10.21 3.34 -7.84
CA ALA A 241 11.42 3.18 -7.03
C ALA A 241 12.25 4.46 -7.01
N SER A 242 12.80 4.78 -5.84
CA SER A 242 13.75 5.88 -5.70
C SER A 242 15.13 5.45 -6.21
N ALA A 243 16.00 6.43 -6.44
CA ALA A 243 17.42 6.15 -6.50
C ALA A 243 17.93 5.70 -5.12
N LEU A 244 19.05 4.99 -5.09
CA LEU A 244 19.77 4.73 -3.85
C LEU A 244 20.25 6.06 -3.25
N GLU A 245 19.87 6.31 -2.01
CA GLU A 245 20.30 7.45 -1.22
C GLU A 245 21.33 6.99 -0.19
N THR A 246 22.38 7.78 0.01
CA THR A 246 23.40 7.51 1.03
C THR A 246 23.50 8.70 1.99
N GLY A 247 23.61 8.41 3.28
CA GLY A 247 23.70 9.41 4.33
C GLY A 247 24.55 8.92 5.51
N PRO A 248 24.74 9.73 6.56
CA PRO A 248 25.64 9.38 7.66
C PRO A 248 25.31 8.05 8.36
N GLY A 249 24.03 7.67 8.40
CA GLY A 249 23.56 6.46 9.07
C GLY A 249 23.57 5.19 8.21
N GLY A 250 23.78 5.30 6.88
CA GLY A 250 23.71 4.15 5.99
C GLY A 250 23.15 4.47 4.60
N VAL A 251 22.44 3.49 4.04
CA VAL A 251 21.79 3.61 2.73
C VAL A 251 20.28 3.50 2.87
N LYS A 252 19.57 4.22 2.01
CA LYS A 252 18.11 4.24 1.92
C LYS A 252 17.68 3.97 0.48
N LEU A 253 16.69 3.12 0.34
CA LEU A 253 15.99 2.87 -0.92
C LEU A 253 14.50 2.86 -0.63
N SER A 254 13.70 3.49 -1.49
CA SER A 254 12.26 3.50 -1.34
C SER A 254 11.58 2.87 -2.54
N ALA A 255 10.52 2.12 -2.28
CA ALA A 255 9.63 1.60 -3.31
C ALA A 255 8.22 2.14 -3.08
N GLY A 256 7.45 2.30 -4.13
CA GLY A 256 6.07 2.78 -4.02
C GLY A 256 5.12 2.09 -4.98
N LEU A 257 3.83 2.23 -4.68
CA LEU A 257 2.72 1.75 -5.48
C LEU A 257 1.73 2.90 -5.66
N ASP A 258 1.37 3.16 -6.91
CA ASP A 258 0.21 3.97 -7.25
C ASP A 258 -0.94 3.04 -7.61
N ALA A 259 -2.09 3.22 -6.96
CA ALA A 259 -3.25 2.39 -7.18
C ALA A 259 -4.55 3.18 -7.01
N ARG A 260 -5.59 2.74 -7.71
CA ARG A 260 -6.97 3.11 -7.39
C ARG A 260 -7.53 2.06 -6.46
N ILE A 261 -8.09 2.49 -5.34
CA ILE A 261 -8.64 1.60 -4.34
C ILE A 261 -10.12 1.93 -4.22
N THR A 262 -10.98 0.94 -4.10
CA THR A 262 -12.42 1.14 -3.93
C THR A 262 -12.96 0.13 -2.94
N ALA A 263 -13.86 0.58 -2.06
CA ALA A 263 -14.62 -0.28 -1.16
C ALA A 263 -16.04 -0.45 -1.70
N LEU A 264 -16.48 -1.70 -1.84
CA LEU A 264 -17.79 -2.07 -2.36
C LEU A 264 -18.52 -2.92 -1.33
N ALA A 265 -19.71 -2.48 -0.90
CA ALA A 265 -20.57 -3.24 -0.02
C ALA A 265 -21.55 -4.11 -0.83
N GLY A 266 -21.75 -5.37 -0.44
CA GLY A 266 -22.69 -6.28 -1.07
C GLY A 266 -22.04 -7.36 -1.94
N ALA A 267 -22.57 -7.57 -3.15
CA ALA A 267 -22.16 -8.66 -4.04
C ALA A 267 -20.68 -8.56 -4.48
N ILE A 268 -20.06 -9.70 -4.76
CA ILE A 268 -18.67 -9.78 -5.21
C ILE A 268 -18.53 -8.97 -6.50
N PRO A 269 -17.60 -8.01 -6.58
CA PRO A 269 -17.35 -7.31 -7.83
C PRO A 269 -16.85 -8.29 -8.88
N VAL A 270 -17.51 -8.32 -10.05
CA VAL A 270 -17.05 -9.10 -11.20
C VAL A 270 -15.72 -8.50 -11.65
N LEU A 271 -14.63 -9.25 -11.46
CA LEU A 271 -13.32 -8.84 -11.94
C LEU A 271 -13.29 -8.86 -13.47
N PRO A 272 -12.59 -7.92 -14.12
CA PRO A 272 -12.32 -8.06 -15.55
C PRO A 272 -11.54 -9.36 -15.82
N LEU A 273 -11.88 -10.03 -16.92
CA LEU A 273 -11.31 -11.32 -17.33
C LEU A 273 -9.79 -11.26 -17.59
N ALA A 274 -9.24 -10.07 -17.84
CA ALA A 274 -7.81 -9.84 -18.05
C ALA A 274 -7.30 -8.75 -17.09
N TYR A 275 -6.46 -9.14 -16.14
CA TYR A 275 -5.69 -8.19 -15.34
C TYR A 275 -4.52 -7.65 -16.18
N PRO A 276 -4.27 -6.33 -16.19
CA PRO A 276 -3.16 -5.77 -16.96
C PRO A 276 -1.83 -6.37 -16.49
N SER A 277 -0.95 -6.67 -17.45
CA SER A 277 0.41 -7.11 -17.18
C SER A 277 1.17 -6.07 -16.36
N LEU A 278 2.17 -6.53 -15.59
CA LEU A 278 3.05 -5.65 -14.82
C LEU A 278 3.70 -4.59 -15.74
N PRO A 279 3.46 -3.28 -15.53
CA PRO A 279 4.09 -2.24 -16.32
C PRO A 279 5.60 -2.13 -16.01
N PRO A 280 6.37 -1.41 -16.85
CA PRO A 280 7.73 -1.02 -16.51
C PRO A 280 7.77 -0.27 -15.18
N LEU A 281 8.84 -0.49 -14.42
CA LEU A 281 9.04 0.21 -13.16
C LEU A 281 9.29 1.71 -13.43
N ALA A 282 8.53 2.57 -12.77
CA ALA A 282 8.79 4.00 -12.79
C ALA A 282 9.93 4.33 -11.83
N THR A 283 10.92 5.10 -12.31
CA THR A 283 12.11 5.45 -11.53
C THR A 283 12.14 6.96 -11.25
N GLY A 284 12.58 7.33 -10.06
CA GLY A 284 12.73 8.73 -9.64
C GLY A 284 11.54 9.32 -8.88
N GLY A 285 11.74 10.53 -8.36
CA GLY A 285 10.81 11.25 -7.48
C GLY A 285 11.00 10.92 -5.98
N PRO A 286 10.62 11.84 -5.08
CA PRO A 286 10.72 11.59 -3.65
C PRO A 286 9.72 10.50 -3.23
N LEU A 287 10.23 9.47 -2.57
CA LEU A 287 9.46 8.45 -1.88
C LEU A 287 9.95 8.46 -0.43
N ASP A 288 9.27 9.23 0.40
CA ASP A 288 9.61 9.48 1.81
C ASP A 288 9.06 8.41 2.76
N GLY A 289 8.45 7.35 2.23
CA GLY A 289 7.78 6.32 3.03
C GLY A 289 6.39 6.76 3.49
N ALA A 290 5.85 7.87 2.99
CA ALA A 290 4.47 8.26 3.25
C ALA A 290 3.50 7.34 2.48
N PHE A 291 2.32 7.13 3.06
CA PHE A 291 1.18 6.63 2.34
C PHE A 291 0.03 7.63 2.42
N ARG A 292 -0.74 7.69 1.35
CA ARG A 292 -2.03 8.37 1.25
C ARG A 292 -2.98 7.45 0.52
N VAL A 293 -3.93 6.90 1.25
CA VAL A 293 -4.97 6.01 0.73
C VAL A 293 -6.26 6.81 0.63
N ILE A 294 -6.82 6.82 -0.57
CA ILE A 294 -8.10 7.46 -0.87
C ILE A 294 -9.07 6.34 -1.17
N LEU A 295 -10.11 6.23 -0.34
CA LEU A 295 -11.05 5.13 -0.36
C LEU A 295 -12.46 5.66 -0.64
N PRO A 296 -12.86 5.76 -1.92
CA PRO A 296 -14.27 5.87 -2.27
C PRO A 296 -15.00 4.60 -1.81
N ALA A 297 -16.07 4.79 -1.07
CA ALA A 297 -17.00 3.76 -0.62
C ALA A 297 -18.39 4.07 -1.16
N THR A 298 -19.03 3.08 -1.78
CA THR A 298 -20.39 3.21 -2.30
C THR A 298 -21.31 2.22 -1.62
N VAL A 299 -22.48 2.69 -1.19
CA VAL A 299 -23.55 1.87 -0.64
C VAL A 299 -24.78 2.04 -1.51
N HIS A 300 -25.16 1.00 -2.25
CA HIS A 300 -26.28 1.03 -3.18
C HIS A 300 -27.63 1.04 -2.45
N TYR A 301 -28.61 1.74 -3.01
CA TYR A 301 -29.96 1.78 -2.42
C TYR A 301 -30.66 0.44 -2.40
N ALA A 302 -30.48 -0.39 -3.43
CA ALA A 302 -31.03 -1.75 -3.46
C ALA A 302 -30.59 -2.55 -2.22
N PHE A 303 -29.32 -2.39 -1.84
CA PHE A 303 -28.76 -3.03 -0.67
C PHE A 303 -29.29 -2.43 0.64
N ILE A 304 -29.45 -1.10 0.73
CA ILE A 304 -30.06 -0.44 1.90
C ILE A 304 -31.54 -0.88 2.06
N ASN A 305 -32.30 -0.89 0.97
CA ASN A 305 -33.71 -1.30 0.96
C ASN A 305 -33.90 -2.77 1.35
N GLY A 306 -32.99 -3.66 0.94
CA GLY A 306 -33.00 -5.05 1.38
C GLY A 306 -32.88 -5.19 2.90
N LEU A 307 -32.04 -4.35 3.54
CA LEU A 307 -31.89 -4.36 4.99
C LEU A 307 -33.07 -3.74 5.72
N ILE A 308 -33.63 -2.67 5.15
CA ILE A 308 -34.85 -2.04 5.65
C ILE A 308 -35.97 -3.08 5.68
N ALA A 309 -36.19 -3.78 4.58
CA ALA A 309 -37.23 -4.81 4.47
C ALA A 309 -37.05 -5.96 5.48
N GLN A 310 -35.82 -6.31 5.83
CA GLN A 310 -35.51 -7.38 6.79
C GLN A 310 -35.66 -6.96 8.26
N ASN A 311 -35.45 -5.68 8.58
CA ASN A 311 -35.29 -5.22 9.98
C ASN A 311 -36.34 -4.20 10.42
N TRP A 312 -37.25 -3.76 9.55
CA TRP A 312 -38.27 -2.77 9.89
C TRP A 312 -39.57 -3.44 10.36
N SER A 313 -40.14 -2.94 11.46
CA SER A 313 -41.37 -3.46 12.06
C SER A 313 -42.48 -2.42 12.23
N GLY A 314 -42.48 -1.34 11.44
CA GLY A 314 -43.42 -0.23 11.60
C GLY A 314 -43.08 0.68 12.79
N ARG A 315 -43.39 1.98 12.74
CA ARG A 315 -43.08 2.91 13.85
C ARG A 315 -44.07 4.07 13.98
N ASP A 316 -44.44 4.36 15.22
CA ASP A 316 -45.18 5.58 15.58
C ASP A 316 -44.24 6.78 15.83
N VAL A 317 -44.64 7.94 15.32
CA VAL A 317 -44.03 9.25 15.58
C VAL A 317 -45.10 10.15 16.18
N ASP A 318 -44.88 10.57 17.43
CA ASP A 318 -45.78 11.50 18.12
C ASP A 318 -45.60 12.93 17.59
N LEU A 319 -46.72 13.62 17.35
CA LEU A 319 -46.71 15.01 16.86
C LEU A 319 -46.61 16.00 18.04
N PRO A 320 -45.79 17.08 17.92
CA PRO A 320 -45.62 18.06 19.01
C PRO A 320 -46.91 18.76 19.48
N MET A 321 -47.97 18.76 18.67
CA MET A 321 -49.25 19.43 18.97
C MET A 321 -50.43 18.45 19.18
N GLY A 322 -50.13 17.17 19.43
CA GLY A 322 -51.13 16.10 19.53
C GLY A 322 -51.36 15.39 18.18
N GLY A 323 -51.58 14.08 18.25
CA GLY A 323 -51.68 13.20 17.07
C GLY A 323 -50.49 12.25 16.91
N LYS A 324 -50.63 11.27 16.03
CA LYS A 324 -49.63 10.21 15.77
C LYS A 324 -49.50 9.94 14.29
N VAL A 325 -48.28 9.69 13.81
CA VAL A 325 -48.01 9.19 12.45
C VAL A 325 -47.36 7.83 12.57
N HIS A 326 -48.01 6.81 12.04
CA HIS A 326 -47.49 5.46 11.89
C HIS A 326 -46.84 5.30 10.51
N LEU A 327 -45.56 4.92 10.49
CA LEU A 327 -44.80 4.59 9.30
C LEU A 327 -44.90 3.08 9.07
N GLU A 328 -45.71 2.66 8.11
CA GLU A 328 -45.94 1.23 7.82
C GLU A 328 -44.76 0.63 7.06
N ARG A 329 -44.38 1.29 5.97
CA ARG A 329 -43.26 0.90 5.11
C ARG A 329 -42.42 2.10 4.77
N PHE A 330 -41.12 1.89 4.66
CA PHE A 330 -40.21 2.91 4.16
C PHE A 330 -39.16 2.30 3.23
N GLY A 331 -38.65 3.13 2.33
CA GLY A 331 -37.57 2.81 1.41
C GLY A 331 -36.78 4.06 1.09
N VAL A 332 -35.58 3.86 0.57
CA VAL A 332 -34.65 4.93 0.23
C VAL A 332 -34.22 4.85 -1.23
N GLY A 333 -33.93 6.01 -1.81
CA GLY A 333 -33.47 6.18 -3.17
C GLY A 333 -32.71 7.50 -3.31
N GLY A 334 -32.40 7.86 -4.55
CA GLY A 334 -31.73 9.11 -4.86
C GLY A 334 -32.27 9.72 -6.13
N SER A 335 -32.25 11.04 -6.20
CA SER A 335 -32.64 11.82 -7.38
C SER A 335 -31.72 13.02 -7.48
N GLY A 336 -30.89 13.08 -8.53
CA GLY A 336 -29.84 14.09 -8.66
C GLY A 336 -28.88 14.05 -7.48
N ASP A 337 -28.70 15.17 -6.77
CA ASP A 337 -27.86 15.28 -5.57
C ASP A 337 -28.65 15.14 -4.24
N ARG A 338 -29.89 14.65 -4.31
CA ARG A 338 -30.78 14.51 -3.15
C ARG A 338 -31.04 13.05 -2.80
N PHE A 339 -30.99 12.76 -1.51
CA PHE A 339 -31.42 11.52 -0.91
C PHE A 339 -32.94 11.55 -0.78
N VAL A 340 -33.62 10.50 -1.24
CA VAL A 340 -35.08 10.40 -1.25
C VAL A 340 -35.53 9.27 -0.33
N ILE A 341 -36.50 9.54 0.52
CA ILE A 341 -37.19 8.57 1.37
C ILE A 341 -38.61 8.44 0.84
N THR A 342 -39.03 7.23 0.49
CA THR A 342 -40.43 6.93 0.20
C THR A 342 -41.02 6.20 1.38
N ALA A 343 -42.10 6.73 1.96
CA ALA A 343 -42.77 6.11 3.09
C ALA A 343 -44.28 6.00 2.84
N GLU A 344 -44.86 4.91 3.31
CA GLU A 344 -46.30 4.75 3.48
C GLU A 344 -46.63 5.11 4.92
N VAL A 345 -47.50 6.12 5.08
CA VAL A 345 -47.85 6.69 6.37
C VAL A 345 -49.35 6.65 6.58
N THR A 346 -49.73 6.25 7.80
CA THR A 346 -51.05 6.47 8.37
C THR A 346 -50.91 7.41 9.55
N GLY A 347 -51.89 8.25 9.84
CA GLY A 347 -51.77 9.13 11.00
C GLY A 347 -53.02 9.89 11.33
N THR A 348 -53.10 10.35 12.57
CA THR A 348 -54.19 11.15 13.11
C THR A 348 -53.63 12.48 13.57
N GLY A 349 -54.12 13.59 13.01
CA GLY A 349 -53.70 14.94 13.38
C GLY A 349 -54.27 15.41 14.73
N SER A 350 -53.84 16.58 15.18
CA SER A 350 -54.23 17.18 16.47
C SER A 350 -55.74 17.43 16.61
N GLU A 351 -56.45 17.63 15.50
CA GLU A 351 -57.91 17.77 15.45
C GLU A 351 -58.67 16.45 15.28
N GLY A 352 -58.00 15.29 15.46
CA GLY A 352 -58.62 13.97 15.32
C GLY A 352 -58.84 13.50 13.88
N ARG A 353 -58.28 14.21 12.89
CA ARG A 353 -58.42 13.88 11.45
C ARG A 353 -57.42 12.80 11.06
N SER A 354 -57.90 11.67 10.54
CA SER A 354 -57.06 10.60 10.03
C SER A 354 -56.66 10.81 8.57
N ALA A 355 -55.47 10.37 8.24
CA ALA A 355 -54.83 10.50 6.93
C ALA A 355 -54.05 9.23 6.61
N GLN A 356 -54.10 8.80 5.35
CA GLN A 356 -53.26 7.73 4.82
C GLN A 356 -52.69 8.17 3.48
N GLY A 357 -51.42 7.85 3.23
CA GLY A 357 -50.82 8.16 1.95
C GLY A 357 -49.40 7.66 1.78
N ARG A 358 -48.97 7.64 0.52
CA ARG A 358 -47.56 7.53 0.16
C ARG A 358 -46.98 8.93 0.07
N MET A 359 -45.80 9.10 0.65
CA MET A 359 -45.07 10.34 0.69
C MET A 359 -43.63 10.11 0.24
N GLN A 360 -43.10 11.06 -0.53
CA GLN A 360 -41.67 11.15 -0.79
C GLN A 360 -41.09 12.37 -0.09
N LEU A 361 -40.06 12.14 0.70
CA LEU A 361 -39.26 13.18 1.34
C LEU A 361 -37.90 13.23 0.65
N SER A 362 -37.35 14.41 0.41
CA SER A 362 -36.01 14.55 -0.14
C SER A 362 -35.16 15.49 0.69
N GLY A 363 -33.89 15.16 0.88
CA GLY A 363 -32.94 15.97 1.64
C GLY A 363 -31.50 15.78 1.14
N LYS A 364 -30.57 16.60 1.64
CA LYS A 364 -29.16 16.53 1.26
C LYS A 364 -28.31 15.95 2.39
N PRO A 365 -27.61 14.82 2.18
CA PRO A 365 -26.69 14.29 3.18
C PRO A 365 -25.44 15.18 3.27
N VAL A 366 -25.07 15.53 4.50
CA VAL A 366 -23.90 16.38 4.81
C VAL A 366 -23.10 15.71 5.93
N TYR A 367 -21.80 15.57 5.72
CA TYR A 367 -20.88 15.13 6.78
C TYR A 367 -20.31 16.35 7.50
N ASP A 368 -20.43 16.36 8.82
CA ASP A 368 -19.80 17.35 9.68
C ASP A 368 -18.50 16.75 10.25
N PRO A 369 -17.31 17.25 9.87
CA PRO A 369 -16.04 16.75 10.37
C PRO A 369 -15.78 17.12 11.84
N ALA A 370 -16.39 18.18 12.37
CA ALA A 370 -16.20 18.61 13.75
C ALA A 370 -16.94 17.69 14.73
N THR A 371 -18.20 17.37 14.42
CA THR A 371 -19.00 16.43 15.23
C THR A 371 -18.81 14.98 14.79
N ARG A 372 -18.16 14.74 13.64
CA ARG A 372 -17.99 13.42 13.00
C ARG A 372 -19.34 12.71 12.82
N THR A 373 -20.35 13.48 12.41
CA THR A 373 -21.73 13.01 12.15
C THR A 373 -22.10 13.16 10.69
N LEU A 374 -22.87 12.21 10.16
CA LEU A 374 -23.55 12.33 8.87
C LEU A 374 -25.01 12.70 9.15
N ARG A 375 -25.50 13.80 8.57
CA ARG A 375 -26.86 14.31 8.80
C ARG A 375 -27.57 14.53 7.47
N VAL A 376 -28.88 14.34 7.43
CA VAL A 376 -29.70 14.77 6.28
C VAL A 376 -30.26 16.16 6.57
N THR A 377 -29.92 17.13 5.73
CA THR A 377 -30.34 18.54 5.88
C THR A 377 -31.37 18.92 4.83
N GLY A 378 -32.25 19.87 5.16
CA GLY A 378 -33.25 20.39 4.23
C GLY A 378 -34.22 19.33 3.73
N LEU A 379 -34.72 18.49 4.63
CA LEU A 379 -35.72 17.46 4.34
C LEU A 379 -37.05 18.14 3.99
N THR A 380 -37.57 17.88 2.79
CA THR A 380 -38.81 18.47 2.27
C THR A 380 -39.68 17.39 1.62
N ALA A 381 -40.99 17.44 1.84
CA ALA A 381 -41.93 16.57 1.14
C ALA A 381 -42.12 17.04 -0.31
N ASP A 382 -42.23 16.09 -1.26
CA ASP A 382 -42.60 16.38 -2.65
C ASP A 382 -44.14 16.48 -2.78
N PRO A 383 -44.70 17.68 -3.07
CA PRO A 383 -46.14 17.87 -3.21
C PRO A 383 -46.76 17.05 -4.35
N GLY A 384 -45.99 16.65 -5.37
CA GLY A 384 -46.49 15.95 -6.56
C GLY A 384 -46.64 14.43 -6.42
N THR A 385 -46.09 13.83 -5.36
CA THR A 385 -46.12 12.37 -5.11
C THR A 385 -47.35 11.92 -4.34
N VAL A 386 -48.20 12.89 -4.04
CA VAL A 386 -49.35 12.85 -3.16
C VAL A 386 -50.59 12.62 -4.02
N ARG A 387 -50.64 11.52 -4.77
CA ARG A 387 -51.81 11.22 -5.63
C ARG A 387 -53.04 10.72 -4.86
N ALA A 388 -52.88 10.39 -3.58
CA ALA A 388 -53.93 9.76 -2.76
C ALA A 388 -54.27 10.52 -1.46
N VAL A 389 -53.70 11.70 -1.25
CA VAL A 389 -53.90 12.43 0.00
C VAL A 389 -54.93 13.52 -0.26
N SER A 390 -56.14 13.29 0.26
CA SER A 390 -57.24 14.25 0.23
C SER A 390 -56.79 15.61 0.81
N ALA A 391 -57.52 16.70 0.50
CA ALA A 391 -57.29 18.04 1.07
C ALA A 391 -57.21 18.06 2.62
N GLN A 392 -57.66 16.98 3.27
CA GLN A 392 -57.69 16.78 4.72
C GLN A 392 -56.33 16.38 5.31
N ALA A 393 -55.35 16.06 4.47
CA ALA A 393 -54.06 15.52 4.90
C ALA A 393 -52.85 16.35 4.40
N ALA A 394 -53.10 17.61 4.02
CA ALA A 394 -52.07 18.63 3.75
C ALA A 394 -51.14 18.86 4.96
N TRP A 395 -51.61 18.63 6.19
CA TRP A 395 -50.82 18.73 7.41
C TRP A 395 -49.63 17.75 7.45
N LEU A 396 -49.66 16.67 6.66
CA LEU A 396 -48.54 15.76 6.50
C LEU A 396 -47.39 16.38 5.70
N LEU A 397 -47.64 17.33 4.80
CA LEU A 397 -46.63 17.87 3.88
C LEU A 397 -45.79 19.01 4.46
N GLU A 398 -46.30 19.71 5.47
CA GLU A 398 -45.66 20.91 6.06
C GLU A 398 -45.50 20.82 7.59
N GLY A 399 -45.63 19.60 8.14
CA GLY A 399 -45.70 19.40 9.59
C GLY A 399 -44.34 19.48 10.33
N PRO A 400 -44.34 19.88 11.62
CA PRO A 400 -43.16 19.85 12.51
C PRO A 400 -42.48 18.47 12.61
N TRP A 401 -43.20 17.41 12.27
CA TRP A 401 -42.72 16.04 12.28
C TRP A 401 -41.67 15.77 11.18
N ILE A 402 -41.70 16.47 10.03
CA ILE A 402 -40.65 16.34 9.00
C ILE A 402 -39.31 16.83 9.56
N GLN A 403 -39.33 17.91 10.34
CA GLN A 403 -38.15 18.41 11.04
C GLN A 403 -37.68 17.43 12.11
N ALA A 404 -38.61 16.90 12.94
CA ALA A 404 -38.29 15.88 13.93
C ALA A 404 -37.70 14.60 13.29
N LEU A 405 -38.19 14.19 12.12
CA LEU A 405 -37.63 13.09 11.35
C LEU A 405 -36.23 13.44 10.85
N GLY A 406 -36.03 14.65 10.29
CA GLY A 406 -34.70 15.14 9.89
C GLY A 406 -33.69 15.14 11.04
N ASP A 407 -34.10 15.58 12.24
CA ASP A 407 -33.27 15.57 13.44
C ASP A 407 -32.93 14.15 13.94
N SER A 408 -33.76 13.17 13.62
CA SER A 408 -33.48 11.75 13.88
C SER A 408 -32.53 11.12 12.87
N LEU A 409 -32.38 11.70 11.67
CA LEU A 409 -31.48 11.22 10.60
C LEU A 409 -30.04 11.71 10.80
N VAL A 410 -29.52 11.48 12.01
CA VAL A 410 -28.18 11.87 12.46
C VAL A 410 -27.40 10.62 12.81
N PHE A 411 -26.34 10.38 12.05
CA PHE A 411 -25.56 9.17 12.13
C PHE A 411 -24.15 9.47 12.65
N PRO A 412 -23.84 9.18 13.92
CA PRO A 412 -22.50 9.34 14.44
C PRO A 412 -21.57 8.30 13.82
N VAL A 413 -20.59 8.76 13.03
CA VAL A 413 -19.61 7.88 12.37
C VAL A 413 -18.24 7.91 13.04
N GLY A 414 -18.02 8.84 14.00
CA GLY A 414 -16.78 9.00 14.74
C GLY A 414 -16.25 7.71 15.35
N GLU A 415 -17.05 7.01 16.18
CA GLU A 415 -16.63 5.75 16.81
C GLU A 415 -16.19 4.69 15.80
N ARG A 416 -16.78 4.68 14.60
CA ARG A 416 -16.44 3.70 13.55
C ARG A 416 -15.12 4.02 12.90
N LEU A 417 -14.87 5.30 12.67
CA LEU A 417 -13.58 5.77 12.19
C LEU A 417 -12.49 5.45 13.21
N ASP A 418 -12.79 5.57 14.51
CA ASP A 418 -11.83 5.24 15.58
C ASP A 418 -11.55 3.74 15.66
N GLN A 419 -12.58 2.90 15.56
CA GLN A 419 -12.41 1.45 15.47
C GLN A 419 -11.60 1.05 14.24
N LEU A 420 -11.89 1.62 13.08
CA LEU A 420 -11.13 1.37 11.85
C LEU A 420 -9.67 1.80 12.00
N ARG A 421 -9.43 2.98 12.58
CA ARG A 421 -8.09 3.46 12.89
C ARG A 421 -7.35 2.48 13.80
N SER A 422 -7.98 2.04 14.89
CA SER A 422 -7.40 1.10 15.84
C SER A 422 -7.07 -0.26 15.19
N LEU A 423 -7.93 -0.77 14.30
CA LEU A 423 -7.66 -1.99 13.54
C LEU A 423 -6.47 -1.83 12.58
N LEU A 424 -6.38 -0.69 11.87
CA LEU A 424 -5.27 -0.38 10.98
C LEU A 424 -3.96 -0.22 11.75
N GLU A 425 -3.98 0.52 12.87
CA GLU A 425 -2.84 0.69 13.75
C GLU A 425 -2.40 -0.65 14.34
N GLY A 426 -3.32 -1.48 14.83
CA GLY A 426 -3.01 -2.83 15.32
C GLY A 426 -2.43 -3.74 14.24
N ALA A 427 -2.93 -3.63 13.01
CA ALA A 427 -2.39 -4.37 11.87
C ALA A 427 -0.96 -3.96 11.51
N LEU A 428 -0.63 -2.67 11.63
CA LEU A 428 0.69 -2.11 11.31
C LEU A 428 1.70 -2.18 12.47
N ALA A 429 1.24 -2.06 13.72
CA ALA A 429 2.07 -2.06 14.92
C ALA A 429 2.63 -3.46 15.23
N GLY A 430 1.86 -4.51 14.97
CA GLY A 430 2.30 -5.89 15.20
C GLY A 430 3.39 -6.37 14.23
N GLY A 431 3.75 -5.58 13.22
CA GLY A 431 4.70 -5.96 12.20
C GLY A 431 4.15 -7.06 11.28
N ARG A 432 3.79 -6.72 10.04
CA ARG A 432 3.31 -7.74 9.09
C ARG A 432 4.52 -8.46 8.46
N PRO A 433 4.69 -9.77 8.70
CA PRO A 433 5.81 -10.50 8.12
C PRO A 433 5.57 -10.71 6.61
N TYR A 434 6.62 -10.47 5.83
CA TYR A 434 6.67 -10.78 4.40
C TYR A 434 8.02 -11.46 4.11
N GLY A 435 8.04 -12.79 4.22
CA GLY A 435 9.29 -13.55 4.22
C GLY A 435 10.18 -13.15 5.38
N ASP A 436 11.40 -12.68 5.06
CA ASP A 436 12.41 -12.24 6.03
C ASP A 436 12.28 -10.76 6.42
N LEU A 437 11.24 -10.09 5.94
CA LEU A 437 10.98 -8.67 6.19
C LEU A 437 9.75 -8.48 7.08
N VAL A 438 9.71 -7.36 7.78
CA VAL A 438 8.57 -6.92 8.58
C VAL A 438 8.18 -5.51 8.16
N LEU A 439 6.92 -5.36 7.76
CA LEU A 439 6.30 -4.06 7.47
C LEU A 439 5.73 -3.49 8.77
N THR A 440 6.14 -2.27 9.12
CA THR A 440 5.61 -1.48 10.22
C THR A 440 5.09 -0.14 9.70
N GLY A 441 4.19 0.49 10.46
CA GLY A 441 3.62 1.76 10.03
C GLY A 441 2.91 2.52 11.14
N LYS A 442 2.69 3.80 10.89
CA LYS A 442 1.94 4.71 11.75
C LYS A 442 0.84 5.38 10.92
N VAL A 443 -0.39 5.34 11.42
CA VAL A 443 -1.52 6.08 10.84
C VAL A 443 -1.57 7.45 11.52
N GLU A 444 -1.42 8.52 10.73
CA GLU A 444 -1.42 9.89 11.26
C GLU A 444 -2.83 10.47 11.23
N GLY A 445 -3.56 10.26 10.12
CA GLY A 445 -4.95 10.69 9.97
C GLY A 445 -5.81 9.67 9.25
N LEU A 446 -7.08 9.60 9.66
CA LEU A 446 -8.13 8.84 9.00
C LEU A 446 -9.46 9.59 9.16
N GLY A 447 -10.16 9.85 8.06
CA GLY A 447 -11.41 10.61 8.08
C GLY A 447 -12.23 10.49 6.80
N VAL A 448 -13.42 11.09 6.83
CA VAL A 448 -14.28 11.24 5.66
C VAL A 448 -14.09 12.65 5.13
N VAL A 449 -13.76 12.76 3.84
CA VAL A 449 -13.53 14.03 3.15
C VAL A 449 -14.83 14.60 2.60
N GLY A 450 -15.77 13.74 2.19
CA GLY A 450 -17.06 14.17 1.69
C GLY A 450 -18.03 13.02 1.44
N VAL A 451 -19.31 13.37 1.33
CA VAL A 451 -20.41 12.45 1.02
C VAL A 451 -21.25 13.07 -0.09
N ARG A 452 -21.62 12.25 -1.08
CA ARG A 452 -22.55 12.60 -2.16
C ARG A 452 -23.56 11.47 -2.36
N VAL A 453 -24.64 11.77 -3.06
CA VAL A 453 -25.64 10.81 -3.50
C VAL A 453 -25.90 10.98 -4.99
N ASP A 454 -26.33 9.91 -5.64
CA ASP A 454 -26.87 9.92 -6.99
C ASP A 454 -28.05 8.93 -7.08
N GLY A 455 -28.53 8.59 -8.27
CA GLY A 455 -29.65 7.65 -8.42
C GLY A 455 -29.35 6.21 -7.96
N GLN A 456 -28.08 5.83 -7.80
CA GLN A 456 -27.65 4.46 -7.53
C GLN A 456 -27.31 4.22 -6.06
N GLY A 457 -26.81 5.23 -5.35
CA GLY A 457 -26.47 5.07 -3.94
C GLY A 457 -25.88 6.29 -3.24
N ILE A 458 -25.37 6.01 -2.04
CA ILE A 458 -24.62 6.96 -1.22
C ILE A 458 -23.13 6.69 -1.42
N HIS A 459 -22.37 7.74 -1.72
CA HIS A 459 -20.94 7.68 -1.95
C HIS A 459 -20.21 8.50 -0.90
N ALA A 460 -19.30 7.87 -0.17
CA ALA A 460 -18.42 8.52 0.79
C ALA A 460 -16.97 8.44 0.30
N ARG A 461 -16.21 9.53 0.45
CA ARG A 461 -14.77 9.53 0.20
C ARG A 461 -14.03 9.50 1.53
N GLY A 462 -13.47 8.36 1.88
CA GLY A 462 -12.52 8.24 2.98
C GLY A 462 -11.11 8.62 2.54
N GLU A 463 -10.31 9.14 3.47
CA GLU A 463 -8.88 9.35 3.29
C GLU A 463 -8.12 8.91 4.54
N ALA A 464 -7.00 8.23 4.33
CA ALA A 464 -6.06 7.86 5.38
C ALA A 464 -4.64 8.20 4.94
N HIS A 465 -3.82 8.71 5.86
CA HIS A 465 -2.41 9.00 5.58
C HIS A 465 -1.53 8.70 6.79
N GLY A 466 -0.24 8.51 6.51
CA GLY A 466 0.78 8.28 7.51
C GLY A 466 2.07 7.76 6.89
N THR A 467 2.81 6.94 7.63
CA THR A 467 4.14 6.47 7.20
C THR A 467 4.29 4.95 7.32
N LEU A 468 5.01 4.34 6.38
CA LEU A 468 5.37 2.92 6.37
C LEU A 468 6.89 2.74 6.32
N LYS A 469 7.38 1.73 7.04
CA LYS A 469 8.78 1.30 7.03
C LYS A 469 8.88 -0.20 6.89
N VAL A 470 9.91 -0.67 6.21
CA VAL A 470 10.21 -2.10 6.11
C VAL A 470 11.60 -2.34 6.67
N GLY A 471 11.69 -3.28 7.61
CA GLY A 471 12.96 -3.71 8.21
C GLY A 471 13.14 -5.21 8.14
N PRO A 472 14.36 -5.71 8.45
CA PRO A 472 14.59 -7.14 8.61
C PRO A 472 13.78 -7.68 9.79
N ARG A 473 13.31 -8.92 9.65
CA ARG A 473 12.73 -9.67 10.78
C ARG A 473 13.86 -10.03 11.74
N LYS A 474 13.82 -9.45 12.94
CA LYS A 474 14.78 -9.73 14.02
C LYS A 474 14.63 -11.15 14.55
#